data_AF-A0A526YU47-F1
#
_entry.id   AF-A0A526YU47-F1
#
_cell.length_a   1.000
_cell.length_b   1.000
_cell.length_c   1.000
_cell.angle_alpha   90.00
_cell.angle_beta   90.00
_cell.angle_gamma   90.00
#
_symmetry.space_group_name_H-M   'P 1'
#
loop_
_entity.id
_entity.type
_entity.pdbx_description
1 polymer ?
#
loop_
_entity_poly.entity_id
_entity_poly.type
_entity_poly.pdbx_seq_one_letter_code
_entity_poly.pdbx_strand_id
1 'polypeptide(L)'
;MPTRQPHFFALLGAILLLTPTLVAAGKVDAQVTSTIPKPNLLDTGLQGPESPPASVARLKSGLDALAANDIAGARQVRDALPVNSLDQHILAWAIALYGGDRVPSGDIADAAKMLPNWPGMIALRKNSERALYRENPAPEIVVQAFGGSQPQTAEGVVILARSYVSQGNVQAARSVLSPFWRTEKLQARDEAAIIQEFGTLIPAADHRFRMERMFYADRVNSALRVA
;
A
#
# COMPACT_ATOMS: atom_id res chain seq x y z
N MET A 1 -43.53 -14.95 -13.19
CA MET A 1 -42.29 -15.52 -13.75
C MET A 1 -41.27 -14.40 -13.92
N PRO A 2 -40.04 -14.48 -13.39
CA PRO A 2 -39.56 -15.15 -12.17
C PRO A 2 -39.34 -14.11 -11.04
N THR A 3 -39.95 -14.21 -9.84
CA THR A 3 -39.58 -15.02 -8.65
C THR A 3 -38.24 -14.66 -8.00
N ARG A 4 -38.30 -13.80 -6.98
CA ARG A 4 -37.33 -13.68 -5.88
C ARG A 4 -37.46 -14.90 -4.95
N GLN A 5 -36.36 -15.50 -4.56
CA GLN A 5 -36.28 -16.35 -3.37
C GLN A 5 -35.06 -15.96 -2.51
N PRO A 6 -35.20 -15.93 -1.17
CA PRO A 6 -34.11 -15.76 -0.22
C PRO A 6 -33.50 -17.12 0.17
N HIS A 7 -32.17 -17.18 0.29
CA HIS A 7 -31.50 -18.37 0.80
C HIS A 7 -31.53 -18.40 2.33
N PHE A 8 -32.29 -19.36 2.85
CA PHE A 8 -32.31 -19.80 4.24
C PHE A 8 -31.04 -20.61 4.57
N PHE A 9 -30.46 -20.34 5.75
CA PHE A 9 -29.48 -21.21 6.40
C PHE A 9 -30.15 -22.51 6.85
N ALA A 10 -29.54 -23.66 6.54
CA ALA A 10 -29.92 -24.96 7.09
C ALA A 10 -28.70 -25.67 7.67
N LEU A 11 -28.76 -25.94 8.98
CA LEU A 11 -27.87 -26.79 9.74
C LEU A 11 -28.15 -28.28 9.45
N LEU A 12 -27.09 -29.07 9.31
CA LEU A 12 -27.00 -30.49 9.67
C LEU A 12 -25.58 -30.68 10.24
N GLY A 13 -25.32 -31.28 11.41
CA GLY A 13 -26.12 -32.21 12.20
C GLY A 13 -25.65 -33.64 11.96
N ALA A 14 -24.50 -34.03 12.51
CA ALA A 14 -24.09 -35.44 12.60
C ALA A 14 -23.30 -35.68 13.90
N ILE A 15 -24.00 -36.26 14.87
CA ILE A 15 -23.49 -36.84 16.12
C ILE A 15 -23.38 -38.35 15.87
N LEU A 16 -22.22 -38.96 16.13
CA LEU A 16 -22.13 -40.41 16.31
C LEU A 16 -21.13 -40.79 17.43
N LEU A 17 -21.73 -41.09 18.58
CA LEU A 17 -21.45 -42.09 19.61
C LEU A 17 -20.02 -42.48 20.03
N LEU A 18 -19.83 -42.27 21.33
CA LEU A 18 -18.83 -42.80 22.27
C LEU A 18 -18.71 -44.34 22.28
N THR A 19 -17.48 -44.82 22.50
CA THR A 19 -17.20 -45.96 23.37
C THR A 19 -16.05 -45.61 24.34
N PRO A 20 -16.10 -46.01 25.62
CA PRO A 20 -15.07 -45.70 26.60
C PRO A 20 -14.02 -46.82 26.66
N THR A 21 -12.74 -46.48 26.59
CA THR A 21 -11.65 -47.39 26.95
C THR A 21 -10.99 -46.92 28.26
N LEU A 22 -10.92 -47.84 29.21
CA LEU A 22 -10.24 -47.70 30.50
C LEU A 22 -8.77 -47.29 30.29
N VAL A 23 -8.35 -46.17 30.88
CA VAL A 23 -6.92 -45.87 31.05
C VAL A 23 -6.49 -46.47 32.38
N ALA A 24 -5.76 -47.58 32.31
CA ALA A 24 -5.01 -48.11 33.44
C ALA A 24 -3.87 -47.14 33.79
N ALA A 25 -3.75 -46.79 35.07
CA ALA A 25 -2.64 -46.03 35.60
C ALA A 25 -1.35 -46.89 35.55
N GLY A 26 -0.61 -46.78 34.45
CA GLY A 26 0.72 -47.33 34.27
C GLY A 26 1.78 -46.32 34.73
N LYS A 27 2.76 -46.79 35.49
CA LYS A 27 3.81 -46.01 36.16
C LYS A 27 4.59 -45.12 35.17
N VAL A 28 4.93 -43.92 35.63
CA VAL A 28 5.84 -43.00 34.94
C VAL A 28 7.24 -43.61 34.94
N ASP A 29 7.66 -44.18 33.82
CA ASP A 29 9.06 -44.49 33.59
C ASP A 29 9.81 -43.19 33.27
N ALA A 30 10.72 -42.82 34.18
CA ALA A 30 11.68 -41.75 33.95
C ALA A 30 12.62 -42.18 32.81
N GLN A 31 12.31 -41.76 31.58
CA GLN A 31 13.25 -41.84 30.47
C GLN A 31 14.40 -40.88 30.76
N VAL A 32 15.50 -41.47 31.21
CA VAL A 32 16.82 -40.85 31.35
C VAL A 32 17.14 -40.16 30.02
N THR A 33 17.31 -38.84 30.04
CA THR A 33 17.76 -38.07 28.89
C THR A 33 19.16 -38.55 28.53
N SER A 34 19.28 -39.45 27.55
CA SER A 34 20.57 -39.80 26.98
C SER A 34 21.13 -38.55 26.31
N THR A 35 22.25 -38.06 26.83
CA THR A 35 23.03 -36.99 26.25
C THR A 35 23.36 -37.33 24.79
N ILE A 36 22.99 -36.45 23.85
CA ILE A 36 23.47 -36.53 22.47
C ILE A 36 25.01 -36.37 22.53
N PRO A 37 25.80 -37.33 22.04
CA PRO A 37 27.25 -37.15 21.97
C PRO A 37 27.54 -36.02 20.98
N LYS A 38 28.09 -34.91 21.47
CA LYS A 38 28.66 -33.88 20.58
C LYS A 38 29.86 -34.50 19.87
N PRO A 39 29.91 -34.53 18.53
CA PRO A 39 31.14 -34.89 17.85
C PRO A 39 32.21 -33.87 18.26
N ASN A 40 33.34 -34.37 18.73
CA ASN A 40 34.49 -33.55 19.10
C ASN A 40 35.09 -32.99 17.81
N LEU A 41 34.63 -31.82 17.38
CA LEU A 41 35.26 -31.05 16.32
C LEU A 41 36.52 -30.38 16.89
N LEU A 42 37.55 -31.20 17.11
CA LEU A 42 38.90 -30.68 17.23
C LEU A 42 39.38 -30.39 15.82
N ASP A 43 39.74 -29.12 15.64
CA ASP A 43 40.51 -28.53 14.55
C ASP A 43 39.77 -27.99 13.32
N THR A 44 39.14 -26.82 13.49
CA THR A 44 39.31 -25.71 12.53
C THR A 44 39.13 -24.36 13.23
N GLY A 45 40.22 -23.61 13.36
CA GLY A 45 40.35 -22.19 13.71
C GLY A 45 39.18 -21.42 14.32
N LEU A 46 39.30 -21.09 15.60
CA LEU A 46 38.84 -19.87 16.30
C LEU A 46 37.82 -18.97 15.55
N GLN A 47 36.54 -19.16 15.89
CA GLN A 47 35.49 -18.14 15.70
C GLN A 47 35.73 -16.95 16.65
N GLY A 48 35.97 -15.76 16.08
CA GLY A 48 35.61 -14.50 16.74
C GLY A 48 34.08 -14.32 16.75
N PRO A 49 33.53 -13.28 17.41
CA PRO A 49 32.09 -13.03 17.35
C PRO A 49 31.70 -12.86 15.88
N GLU A 50 30.88 -13.77 15.36
CA GLU A 50 30.43 -13.73 13.97
C GLU A 50 29.72 -12.39 13.76
N SER A 51 30.40 -11.48 13.08
CA SER A 51 29.78 -10.26 12.60
C SER A 51 28.56 -10.68 11.78
N PRO A 52 27.41 -9.99 11.89
CA PRO A 52 26.28 -10.28 11.04
C PRO A 52 26.77 -10.33 9.58
N PRO A 53 26.23 -11.24 8.73
CA PRO A 53 26.61 -11.29 7.33
C PRO A 53 26.65 -9.86 6.80
N ALA A 54 27.68 -9.47 6.05
CA ALA A 54 27.90 -8.07 5.68
C ALA A 54 26.67 -7.40 5.04
N SER A 55 25.73 -8.19 4.49
CA SER A 55 24.43 -7.73 4.00
C SER A 55 23.47 -7.27 5.11
N VAL A 56 23.38 -7.96 6.24
CA VAL A 56 22.53 -7.60 7.40
C VAL A 56 23.03 -6.31 8.06
N ALA A 57 24.35 -6.13 8.19
CA ALA A 57 24.94 -4.88 8.68
C ALA A 57 24.60 -3.69 7.78
N ARG A 58 24.65 -3.89 6.45
CA ARG A 58 24.26 -2.88 5.47
C ARG A 58 22.77 -2.59 5.51
N LEU A 59 21.93 -3.62 5.55
CA LEU A 59 20.47 -3.45 5.70
C LEU A 59 20.15 -2.63 6.94
N LYS A 60 20.74 -2.96 8.09
CA LYS A 60 20.56 -2.19 9.33
C LYS A 60 20.95 -0.72 9.12
N SER A 61 22.11 -0.46 8.53
CA SER A 61 22.56 0.91 8.24
C SER A 61 21.55 1.68 7.37
N GLY A 62 20.97 1.05 6.35
CA GLY A 62 19.95 1.67 5.50
C GLY A 62 18.65 1.97 6.24
N LEU A 63 18.24 1.07 7.14
CA LEU A 63 17.07 1.28 8.01
C LEU A 63 17.32 2.38 9.06
N ASP A 64 18.54 2.43 9.62
CA ASP A 64 18.95 3.50 10.55
C ASP A 64 18.93 4.87 9.83
N ALA A 65 19.43 4.94 8.58
CA ALA A 65 19.36 6.15 7.77
C ALA A 65 17.91 6.59 7.49
N LEU A 66 17.04 5.63 7.15
CA LEU A 66 15.61 5.89 6.97
C LEU A 66 14.96 6.41 8.27
N ALA A 67 15.27 5.81 9.42
CA ALA A 67 14.78 6.26 10.72
C ALA A 67 15.28 7.66 11.10
N ALA A 68 16.51 8.00 10.69
CA ALA A 68 17.09 9.34 10.81
C ALA A 68 16.55 10.34 9.78
N ASN A 69 15.58 9.96 8.95
CA ASN A 69 15.01 10.75 7.87
C ASN A 69 16.02 11.10 6.74
N ASP A 70 17.14 10.38 6.68
CA ASP A 70 18.13 10.45 5.61
C ASP A 70 17.74 9.51 4.46
N ILE A 71 16.79 9.98 3.65
CA ILE A 71 16.25 9.21 2.52
C ILE A 71 17.32 9.00 1.44
N ALA A 72 18.22 9.96 1.25
CA ALA A 72 19.30 9.85 0.28
C ALA A 72 20.31 8.76 0.71
N GLY A 73 20.72 8.76 1.97
CA GLY A 73 21.58 7.71 2.54
C GLY A 73 20.92 6.34 2.51
N ALA A 74 19.63 6.22 2.87
CA ALA A 74 18.91 4.96 2.80
C ALA A 74 18.85 4.39 1.36
N ARG A 75 18.62 5.25 0.35
CA ARG A 75 18.64 4.87 -1.06
C ARG A 75 20.04 4.44 -1.51
N GLN A 76 21.08 5.18 -1.13
CA GLN A 76 22.47 4.80 -1.44
C GLN A 76 22.81 3.41 -0.89
N VAL A 77 22.38 3.11 0.34
CA VAL A 77 22.58 1.78 0.94
C VAL A 77 21.80 0.70 0.18
N ARG A 78 20.54 0.97 -0.19
CA ARG A 78 19.73 0.05 -1.02
C ARG A 78 20.44 -0.30 -2.34
N ASP A 79 21.00 0.70 -3.00
CA ASP A 79 21.64 0.54 -4.31
C ASP A 79 22.99 -0.21 -4.20
N ALA A 80 23.60 -0.22 -3.01
CA ALA A 80 24.82 -0.99 -2.71
C ALA A 80 24.56 -2.43 -2.24
N LEU A 81 23.30 -2.80 -1.94
CA LEU A 81 22.94 -4.17 -1.61
C LEU A 81 22.92 -5.05 -2.88
N PRO A 82 23.15 -6.37 -2.78
CA PRO A 82 23.09 -7.25 -3.93
C PRO A 82 21.73 -7.16 -4.64
N VAL A 83 21.78 -7.03 -5.97
CA VAL A 83 20.59 -6.90 -6.81
C VAL A 83 19.67 -8.12 -6.61
N ASN A 84 18.37 -7.87 -6.46
CA ASN A 84 17.33 -8.88 -6.20
C ASN A 84 17.49 -9.65 -4.88
N SER A 85 18.32 -9.17 -3.94
CA SER A 85 18.40 -9.76 -2.60
C SER A 85 17.19 -9.39 -1.75
N LEU A 86 16.85 -10.26 -0.80
CA LEU A 86 15.81 -9.98 0.19
C LEU A 86 16.11 -8.68 0.95
N ASP A 87 17.38 -8.42 1.30
CA ASP A 87 17.79 -7.20 1.99
C ASP A 87 17.50 -5.95 1.15
N GLN A 88 17.82 -6.00 -0.15
CA GLN A 88 17.49 -4.90 -1.08
C GLN A 88 15.98 -4.69 -1.17
N HIS A 89 15.20 -5.77 -1.25
CA HIS A 89 13.74 -5.71 -1.31
C HIS A 89 13.14 -5.10 -0.04
N ILE A 90 13.60 -5.53 1.14
CA ILE A 90 13.16 -4.99 2.44
C ILE A 90 13.42 -3.48 2.49
N LEU A 91 14.63 -3.06 2.12
CA LEU A 91 14.99 -1.65 2.20
C LEU A 91 14.26 -0.81 1.15
N ALA A 92 14.10 -1.31 -0.08
CA ALA A 92 13.29 -0.65 -1.11
C ALA A 92 11.83 -0.44 -0.66
N TRP A 93 11.21 -1.49 -0.11
CA TRP A 93 9.87 -1.44 0.45
C TRP A 93 9.77 -0.45 1.61
N ALA A 94 10.72 -0.49 2.55
CA ALA A 94 10.74 0.41 3.70
C ALA A 94 10.86 1.88 3.28
N ILE A 95 11.75 2.19 2.33
CA ILE A 95 11.89 3.53 1.75
C ILE A 95 10.58 3.96 1.10
N ALA A 96 9.98 3.13 0.25
CA ALA A 96 8.75 3.46 -0.46
C ALA A 96 7.55 3.70 0.46
N LEU A 97 7.49 2.99 1.59
CA LEU A 97 6.39 3.08 2.54
C LEU A 97 6.56 4.22 3.56
N TYR A 98 7.79 4.43 4.06
CA TYR A 98 8.06 5.30 5.20
C TYR A 98 8.95 6.51 4.90
N GLY A 99 9.56 6.60 3.72
CA GLY A 99 10.48 7.69 3.38
C GLY A 99 9.81 9.04 3.12
N GLY A 100 8.47 9.08 3.09
CA GLY A 100 7.69 10.31 3.02
C GLY A 100 7.89 11.08 1.71
N ASP A 101 7.92 12.41 1.81
CA ASP A 101 7.80 13.29 0.63
C ASP A 101 9.06 13.37 -0.24
N ARG A 102 10.21 12.89 0.26
CA ARG A 102 11.49 12.93 -0.46
C ARG A 102 11.75 11.69 -1.30
N VAL A 103 10.86 10.70 -1.26
CA VAL A 103 11.00 9.49 -2.07
C VAL A 103 10.45 9.76 -3.47
N PRO A 104 11.23 9.49 -4.53
CA PRO A 104 10.76 9.66 -5.89
C PRO A 104 9.63 8.70 -6.27
N SER A 105 8.74 9.12 -7.16
CA SER A 105 7.64 8.29 -7.67
C SER A 105 8.14 7.01 -8.34
N GLY A 106 9.24 7.09 -9.09
CA GLY A 106 9.90 5.95 -9.74
C GLY A 106 10.36 4.89 -8.74
N ASP A 107 11.02 5.30 -7.65
CA ASP A 107 11.46 4.39 -6.59
C ASP A 107 10.28 3.63 -5.96
N ILE A 108 9.14 4.30 -5.76
CA ILE A 108 7.93 3.69 -5.19
C ILE A 108 7.30 2.73 -6.20
N ALA A 109 7.24 3.11 -7.48
CA ALA A 109 6.72 2.29 -8.56
C ALA A 109 7.56 1.02 -8.76
N ASP A 110 8.89 1.15 -8.72
CA ASP A 110 9.82 0.02 -8.83
C ASP A 110 9.67 -0.94 -7.65
N ALA A 111 9.58 -0.41 -6.43
CA ALA A 111 9.30 -1.22 -5.24
C ALA A 111 7.97 -1.98 -5.38
N ALA A 112 6.90 -1.30 -5.83
CA ALA A 112 5.59 -1.92 -6.01
C ALA A 112 5.59 -3.01 -7.12
N LYS A 113 6.32 -2.79 -8.21
CA LYS A 113 6.45 -3.74 -9.32
C LYS A 113 7.26 -4.98 -8.94
N MET A 114 8.35 -4.78 -8.19
CA MET A 114 9.22 -5.84 -7.71
C MET A 114 8.55 -6.69 -6.63
N LEU A 115 7.61 -6.11 -5.87
CA LEU A 115 7.04 -6.69 -4.65
C LEU A 115 5.49 -6.72 -4.65
N PRO A 116 4.83 -7.34 -5.66
CA PRO A 116 3.38 -7.19 -5.88
C PRO A 116 2.48 -7.74 -4.75
N ASN A 117 2.97 -8.69 -3.96
CA ASN A 117 2.21 -9.35 -2.88
C ASN A 117 2.69 -8.96 -1.47
N TRP A 118 3.47 -7.88 -1.37
CA TRP A 118 4.01 -7.42 -0.09
C TRP A 118 2.97 -6.63 0.72
N PRO A 119 3.11 -6.56 2.05
CA PRO A 119 2.22 -5.75 2.85
C PRO A 119 2.27 -4.27 2.44
N GLY A 120 1.13 -3.58 2.58
CA GLY A 120 1.08 -2.13 2.39
C GLY A 120 0.98 -1.64 0.94
N MET A 121 0.66 -2.49 -0.05
CA MET A 121 0.53 -2.05 -1.46
C MET A 121 -0.41 -0.86 -1.68
N ILE A 122 -1.50 -0.77 -0.89
CA ILE A 122 -2.41 0.39 -0.92
C ILE A 122 -1.68 1.66 -0.50
N ALA A 123 -0.86 1.59 0.55
CA ALA A 123 -0.09 2.72 1.03
C ALA A 123 1.03 3.10 0.04
N LEU A 124 1.74 2.12 -0.54
CA LEU A 124 2.69 2.37 -1.63
C LEU A 124 2.01 3.09 -2.81
N ARG A 125 0.83 2.64 -3.23
CA ARG A 125 0.07 3.30 -4.30
C ARG A 125 -0.22 4.76 -3.95
N LYS A 126 -0.77 5.01 -2.77
CA LYS A 126 -1.05 6.39 -2.31
C LYS A 126 0.21 7.25 -2.23
N ASN A 127 1.34 6.68 -1.81
CA ASN A 127 2.62 7.40 -1.77
C ASN A 127 3.12 7.73 -3.18
N SER A 128 2.99 6.79 -4.13
CA SER A 128 3.33 7.00 -5.53
C SER A 128 2.50 8.13 -6.15
N GLU A 129 1.18 8.14 -5.92
CA GLU A 129 0.30 9.21 -6.41
C GLU A 129 0.69 10.60 -5.89
N ARG A 130 1.02 10.71 -4.60
CA ARG A 130 1.49 11.98 -4.01
C ARG A 130 2.85 12.39 -4.57
N ALA A 131 3.76 11.43 -4.77
CA ALA A 131 5.06 11.70 -5.37
C ALA A 131 4.92 12.20 -6.82
N LEU A 132 4.09 11.54 -7.64
CA LEU A 132 3.78 11.98 -9.00
C LEU A 132 3.21 13.40 -9.03
N TYR A 133 2.29 13.73 -8.12
CA TYR A 133 1.74 15.08 -8.03
C TYR A 133 2.80 16.13 -7.68
N ARG A 134 3.72 15.82 -6.76
CA ARG A 134 4.82 16.74 -6.38
C ARG A 134 5.83 16.92 -7.51
N GLU A 135 6.20 15.83 -8.17
CA GLU A 135 7.17 15.84 -9.27
C GLU A 135 6.61 16.47 -10.54
N ASN A 136 5.28 16.36 -10.73
CA ASN A 136 4.56 16.85 -11.90
C ASN A 136 5.29 16.50 -13.22
N PRO A 137 5.58 15.20 -13.48
CA PRO A 137 6.26 14.78 -14.70
C PRO A 137 5.38 14.97 -15.94
N ALA A 138 5.91 14.66 -17.12
CA ALA A 138 5.17 14.75 -18.37
C ALA A 138 3.87 13.91 -18.34
N PRO A 139 2.77 14.37 -18.97
CA PRO A 139 1.47 13.68 -18.95
C PRO A 139 1.53 12.19 -19.32
N GLU A 140 2.41 11.82 -20.25
CA GLU A 140 2.59 10.44 -20.72
C GLU A 140 3.09 9.54 -19.58
N ILE A 141 4.02 10.06 -18.78
CA ILE A 141 4.59 9.35 -17.63
C ILE A 141 3.52 9.16 -16.54
N VAL A 142 2.71 10.19 -16.28
CA VAL A 142 1.61 10.08 -15.32
C VAL A 142 0.62 9.01 -15.76
N VAL A 143 0.11 9.09 -17.00
CA VAL A 143 -0.87 8.13 -17.52
C VAL A 143 -0.31 6.70 -17.50
N GLN A 144 0.96 6.53 -17.86
CA GLN A 144 1.64 5.24 -17.79
C GLN A 144 1.76 4.73 -16.35
N ALA A 145 2.10 5.58 -15.39
CA ALA A 145 2.26 5.20 -13.99
C ALA A 145 0.95 4.72 -13.36
N PHE A 146 -0.19 5.30 -13.75
CA PHE A 146 -1.51 4.81 -13.32
C PHE A 146 -1.91 3.50 -13.99
N GLY A 147 -1.44 3.23 -15.21
CA GLY A 147 -1.66 1.94 -15.89
C GLY A 147 -3.13 1.54 -16.03
N GLY A 148 -4.04 2.52 -16.11
CA GLY A 148 -5.49 2.30 -16.14
C GLY A 148 -6.15 2.05 -14.78
N SER A 149 -5.40 2.05 -13.69
CA SER A 149 -5.96 1.99 -12.34
C SER A 149 -6.56 3.32 -11.90
N GLN A 150 -7.62 3.26 -11.09
CA GLN A 150 -8.23 4.47 -10.52
C GLN A 150 -7.37 5.01 -9.37
N PRO A 151 -7.19 6.34 -9.28
CA PRO A 151 -6.47 6.96 -8.18
C PRO A 151 -7.16 6.74 -6.83
N GLN A 152 -6.35 6.75 -5.78
CA GLN A 152 -6.77 6.53 -4.39
C GLN A 152 -6.54 7.77 -3.49
N THR A 153 -6.04 8.85 -4.07
CA THR A 153 -5.75 10.13 -3.41
C THR A 153 -6.31 11.29 -4.23
N ALA A 154 -6.51 12.44 -3.57
CA ALA A 154 -6.92 13.67 -4.24
C ALA A 154 -5.85 14.15 -5.21
N GLU A 155 -4.58 14.07 -4.79
CA GLU A 155 -3.40 14.39 -5.57
C GLU A 155 -3.34 13.53 -6.85
N GLY A 156 -3.59 12.23 -6.71
CA GLY A 156 -3.67 11.28 -7.82
C GLY A 156 -4.78 11.61 -8.81
N VAL A 157 -5.98 11.96 -8.32
CA VAL A 157 -7.10 12.41 -9.15
C VAL A 157 -6.71 13.65 -9.95
N VAL A 158 -6.14 14.66 -9.29
CA VAL A 158 -5.79 15.92 -9.93
C VAL A 158 -4.70 15.73 -10.99
N ILE A 159 -3.59 15.04 -10.66
CA ILE A 159 -2.49 14.87 -11.61
C ILE A 159 -2.91 14.02 -12.83
N LEU A 160 -3.71 12.97 -12.62
CA LEU A 160 -4.19 12.13 -13.72
C LEU A 160 -5.20 12.87 -14.60
N ALA A 161 -6.15 13.59 -14.00
CA ALA A 161 -7.11 14.39 -14.76
C ALA A 161 -6.42 15.48 -15.58
N ARG A 162 -5.47 16.21 -14.97
CA ARG A 162 -4.65 17.21 -15.66
C ARG A 162 -3.91 16.60 -16.85
N SER A 163 -3.30 15.43 -16.65
CA SER A 163 -2.56 14.73 -17.70
C SER A 163 -3.46 14.33 -18.87
N TYR A 164 -4.67 13.82 -18.60
CA TYR A 164 -5.64 13.52 -19.64
C TYR A 164 -6.10 14.77 -20.40
N VAL A 165 -6.33 15.89 -19.70
CA VAL A 165 -6.68 17.16 -20.35
C VAL A 165 -5.56 17.64 -21.27
N SER A 166 -4.30 17.59 -20.82
CA SER A 166 -3.13 17.97 -21.64
C SER A 166 -2.97 17.12 -22.89
N GLN A 167 -3.43 15.86 -22.86
CA GLN A 167 -3.45 14.96 -24.02
C GLN A 167 -4.73 15.07 -24.87
N GLY A 168 -5.62 16.03 -24.57
CA GLY A 168 -6.90 16.21 -25.27
C GLY A 168 -7.97 15.17 -24.93
N ASN A 169 -7.73 14.27 -23.97
CA ASN A 169 -8.66 13.21 -23.58
C ASN A 169 -9.61 13.68 -22.46
N VAL A 170 -10.51 14.58 -22.79
CA VAL A 170 -11.49 15.15 -21.84
C VAL A 170 -12.39 14.07 -21.22
N GLN A 171 -12.74 13.03 -21.97
CA GLN A 171 -13.59 11.95 -21.47
C GLN A 171 -12.90 11.15 -20.36
N ALA A 172 -11.60 10.85 -20.51
CA ALA A 172 -10.82 10.19 -19.47
C ALA A 172 -10.59 11.10 -18.24
N ALA A 173 -10.38 12.40 -18.45
CA ALA A 173 -10.30 13.34 -17.32
C ALA A 173 -11.59 13.34 -16.49
N ARG A 174 -12.75 13.37 -17.15
CA ARG A 174 -14.06 13.30 -16.48
C ARG A 174 -14.28 11.98 -15.75
N SER A 175 -13.89 10.85 -16.35
CA SER A 175 -14.11 9.54 -15.73
C SER A 175 -13.39 9.39 -14.39
N VAL A 176 -12.26 10.08 -14.21
CA VAL A 176 -11.50 10.13 -12.95
C VAL A 176 -12.07 11.19 -11.99
N LEU A 177 -12.40 12.40 -12.49
CA LEU A 177 -12.86 13.52 -11.66
C LEU A 177 -14.27 13.30 -11.07
N SER A 178 -15.23 12.88 -11.90
CA SER A 178 -16.65 12.80 -11.54
C SER A 178 -16.95 11.94 -10.29
N PRO A 179 -16.46 10.69 -10.16
CA PRO A 179 -16.76 9.88 -8.98
C PRO A 179 -16.15 10.45 -7.69
N PHE A 180 -14.93 10.99 -7.80
CA PHE A 180 -14.23 11.64 -6.70
C PHE A 180 -14.96 12.92 -6.25
N TRP A 181 -15.23 13.82 -7.20
CA TRP A 181 -15.88 15.10 -6.94
C TRP A 181 -17.24 14.95 -6.27
N ARG A 182 -18.05 13.99 -6.71
CA ARG A 182 -19.38 13.77 -6.16
C ARG A 182 -19.38 13.39 -4.69
N THR A 183 -18.31 12.78 -4.19
CA THR A 183 -18.36 12.05 -2.92
C THR A 183 -17.35 12.47 -1.87
N GLU A 184 -16.21 13.03 -2.29
CA GLU A 184 -15.08 13.30 -1.42
C GLU A 184 -15.30 14.52 -0.50
N LYS A 185 -14.90 14.39 0.78
CA LYS A 185 -15.00 15.46 1.76
C LYS A 185 -13.72 16.31 1.76
N LEU A 186 -13.66 17.25 0.82
CA LEU A 186 -12.52 18.13 0.60
C LEU A 186 -12.49 19.34 1.54
N GLN A 187 -11.31 19.83 1.87
CA GLN A 187 -11.18 21.14 2.52
C GLN A 187 -11.56 22.26 1.54
N ALA A 188 -11.92 23.42 2.07
CA ALA A 188 -12.38 24.55 1.24
C ALA A 188 -11.36 24.96 0.17
N ARG A 189 -10.06 24.94 0.52
CA ARG A 189 -8.97 25.27 -0.39
C ARG A 189 -8.87 24.29 -1.57
N ASP A 190 -8.99 22.99 -1.29
CA ASP A 190 -8.81 21.95 -2.30
C ASP A 190 -10.03 21.91 -3.24
N GLU A 191 -11.22 22.16 -2.68
CA GLU A 191 -12.45 22.29 -3.45
C GLU A 191 -12.41 23.49 -4.40
N ALA A 192 -11.97 24.65 -3.91
CA ALA A 192 -11.82 25.85 -4.75
C ALA A 192 -10.80 25.63 -5.87
N ALA A 193 -9.67 24.96 -5.58
CA ALA A 193 -8.67 24.63 -6.59
C ALA A 193 -9.24 23.71 -7.68
N ILE A 194 -10.01 22.68 -7.31
CA ILE A 194 -10.64 21.78 -8.30
C ILE A 194 -11.69 22.50 -9.15
N ILE A 195 -12.51 23.37 -8.55
CA ILE A 195 -13.49 24.16 -9.30
C ILE A 195 -12.78 25.10 -10.28
N GLN A 196 -11.72 25.78 -9.83
CA GLN A 196 -10.95 26.69 -10.66
C GLN A 196 -10.31 25.97 -11.85
N GLU A 197 -9.72 24.80 -11.63
CA GLU A 197 -8.98 24.07 -12.66
C GLU A 197 -9.90 23.25 -13.58
N PHE A 198 -10.92 22.60 -13.04
CA PHE A 198 -11.73 21.60 -13.75
C PHE A 198 -13.24 21.90 -13.76
N GLY A 199 -13.69 23.02 -13.21
CA GLY A 199 -15.12 23.31 -13.02
C GLY A 199 -15.95 23.26 -14.31
N THR A 200 -15.35 23.67 -15.44
CA THR A 200 -15.98 23.61 -16.78
C THR A 200 -16.00 22.19 -17.38
N LEU A 201 -15.11 21.31 -16.91
CA LEU A 201 -15.07 19.91 -17.33
C LEU A 201 -16.03 19.05 -16.53
N ILE A 202 -16.27 19.39 -15.26
CA ILE A 202 -17.19 18.66 -14.38
C ILE A 202 -18.64 18.97 -14.81
N PRO A 203 -19.46 17.95 -15.12
CA PRO A 203 -20.87 18.15 -15.49
C PRO A 203 -21.68 18.86 -14.40
N ALA A 204 -22.64 19.71 -14.81
CA ALA A 204 -23.56 20.35 -13.89
C ALA A 204 -24.33 19.36 -13.00
N ALA A 205 -24.63 18.16 -13.52
CA ALA A 205 -25.25 17.08 -12.75
C ALA A 205 -24.36 16.60 -11.58
N ASP A 206 -23.04 16.60 -11.74
CA ASP A 206 -22.10 16.21 -10.69
C ASP A 206 -21.94 17.30 -9.63
N HIS A 207 -21.97 18.57 -10.04
CA HIS A 207 -22.04 19.71 -9.10
C HIS A 207 -23.29 19.63 -8.24
N ARG A 208 -24.47 19.42 -8.86
CA ARG A 208 -25.74 19.21 -8.14
C ARG A 208 -25.68 18.02 -7.19
N PHE A 209 -25.16 16.88 -7.65
CA PHE A 209 -25.02 15.70 -6.79
C PHE A 209 -24.13 15.99 -5.57
N ARG A 210 -23.00 16.68 -5.78
CA ARG A 210 -22.11 17.08 -4.68
C ARG A 210 -22.84 18.03 -3.73
N MET A 211 -23.53 19.05 -4.26
CA MET A 211 -24.30 20.00 -3.46
C MET A 211 -25.25 19.26 -2.50
N GLU A 212 -26.10 18.39 -3.04
CA GLU A 212 -27.07 17.60 -2.28
C GLU A 212 -26.37 16.73 -1.23
N ARG A 213 -25.30 16.02 -1.60
CA ARG A 213 -24.52 15.18 -0.68
C ARG A 213 -23.85 15.99 0.43
N MET A 214 -23.35 17.18 0.14
CA MET A 214 -22.68 18.04 1.13
C MET A 214 -23.70 18.64 2.10
N PHE A 215 -24.93 18.92 1.66
CA PHE A 215 -26.03 19.27 2.58
C PHE A 215 -26.35 18.11 3.53
N TYR A 216 -26.48 16.88 3.03
CA TYR A 216 -26.70 15.70 3.89
C TYR A 216 -25.55 15.39 4.85
N ALA A 217 -24.34 15.89 4.56
CA ALA A 217 -23.16 15.71 5.40
C ALA A 217 -22.90 16.89 6.34
N ASP A 218 -23.87 17.80 6.52
CA ASP A 218 -23.77 19.04 7.32
C ASP A 218 -22.64 19.98 6.89
N ARG A 219 -22.22 19.90 5.62
CA ARG A 219 -21.17 20.75 5.02
C ARG A 219 -21.77 21.87 4.19
N VAL A 220 -22.60 22.71 4.80
CA VAL A 220 -23.36 23.79 4.15
C VAL A 220 -22.46 24.69 3.28
N ASN A 221 -21.32 25.15 3.80
CA ASN A 221 -20.40 26.00 3.05
C ASN A 221 -19.79 25.31 1.81
N SER A 222 -19.68 23.98 1.82
CA SER A 222 -19.24 23.20 0.65
C SER A 222 -20.38 23.03 -0.35
N ALA A 223 -21.60 22.77 0.13
CA ALA A 223 -22.76 22.71 -0.75
C ALA A 223 -23.00 24.03 -1.49
N LEU A 224 -22.94 25.17 -0.79
CA LEU A 224 -23.16 26.50 -1.35
C LEU A 224 -22.10 26.93 -2.38
N ARG A 225 -20.90 26.35 -2.37
CA ARG A 225 -19.86 26.66 -3.38
C ARG A 225 -20.15 26.09 -4.76
N VAL A 226 -21.01 25.08 -4.83
CA VAL A 226 -21.32 24.32 -6.05
C VAL A 226 -22.80 24.37 -6.41
N ALA A 227 -23.56 25.22 -5.71
CA ALA A 227 -24.98 25.44 -5.90
C ALA A 227 -25.28 26.33 -7.11
#